data_AF-A0A543I0R9-F1
#
_entry.id   AF-A0A543I0R9-F1
#
_cell.length_a   1.000
_cell.length_b   1.000
_cell.length_c   1.000
_cell.angle_alpha   90.00
_cell.angle_beta   90.00
_cell.angle_gamma   90.00
#
_symmetry.space_group_name_H-M   'P 1'
#
loop_
_entity.id
_entity.type
_entity.pdbx_description
1 polymer ?
#
loop_
_entity_poly.entity_id
_entity_poly.type
_entity_poly.pdbx_seq_one_letter_code
_entity_poly.pdbx_strand_id
1 'polypeptide(L)'
;MLIETDIAGLPVLVIGPIGLTDAAERRYRRAGAQVISVQSPDAVTPVLVEWAGLAVLVDAARDWGPARAALAGSVMLVEEEAPHAARGRVVLVGAGPGSAGLLTLDGLRALADADVVLTDRLAEVGDVAALAPGAEVIDVGKLPGHHAVPQTEIERIMVERALAGLTVVRLKGGDPYVFGRGGEEVAAAVGAGVPVTVLPGVSSAVGVPGAAGIPVTHRGVSHVVTVISGHVPLEDHRATALAQLGGTVVVLMGMNNLVPIAAALERCGLDADTPAAVVERGFTPDQRSLVGTLGTLPGLVERRGAASPAVIVIGEVVRQSEVWARRAGARELEVVG
;
A
#
# COMPACT_ATOMS: atom_id res chain seq x y z
N MET A 1 3.28 -6.34 -20.23
CA MET A 1 2.28 -7.21 -20.87
C MET A 1 2.34 -8.54 -20.13
N LEU A 2 1.61 -8.65 -19.02
CA LEU A 2 1.34 -9.94 -18.40
C LEU A 2 0.35 -10.62 -19.34
N ILE A 3 0.71 -11.76 -19.92
CA ILE A 3 -0.24 -12.58 -20.65
C ILE A 3 -1.16 -13.16 -19.58
N GLU A 4 -2.35 -12.57 -19.41
CA GLU A 4 -3.44 -13.18 -18.65
C GLU A 4 -3.86 -14.42 -19.42
N THR A 5 -3.28 -15.56 -19.06
CA THR A 5 -3.84 -16.85 -19.46
C THR A 5 -5.06 -17.05 -18.58
N ASP A 6 -6.26 -16.82 -19.11
CA ASP A 6 -7.49 -17.19 -18.44
C ASP A 6 -7.52 -18.72 -18.28
N ILE A 7 -7.33 -19.17 -17.04
CA ILE A 7 -7.32 -20.59 -16.67
C ILE A 7 -8.58 -20.97 -15.88
N ALA A 8 -9.62 -20.14 -15.93
CA ALA A 8 -10.89 -20.43 -15.29
C ALA A 8 -11.49 -21.72 -15.85
N GLY A 9 -11.84 -22.66 -14.96
CA GLY A 9 -12.35 -23.97 -15.31
C GLY A 9 -11.31 -24.95 -15.86
N LEU A 10 -10.06 -24.54 -16.08
CA LEU A 10 -9.02 -25.42 -16.60
C LEU A 10 -8.72 -26.53 -15.59
N PRO A 11 -8.71 -27.81 -16.00
CA PRO A 11 -8.23 -28.89 -15.16
C PRO A 11 -6.72 -28.78 -14.97
N VAL A 12 -6.28 -28.53 -13.73
CA VAL A 12 -4.87 -28.39 -13.37
C VAL A 12 -4.49 -29.52 -12.41
N LEU A 13 -3.52 -30.33 -12.83
CA LEU A 13 -2.93 -31.38 -12.01
C LEU A 13 -1.65 -30.84 -11.34
N VAL A 14 -1.69 -30.63 -10.02
CA VAL A 14 -0.51 -30.22 -9.24
C VAL A 14 0.20 -31.45 -8.69
N ILE A 15 1.49 -31.54 -8.93
CA ILE A 15 2.32 -32.70 -8.61
C ILE A 15 3.48 -32.20 -7.77
N GLY A 16 3.71 -32.77 -6.59
CA GLY A 16 4.82 -32.36 -5.75
C GLY A 16 4.73 -32.99 -4.37
N PRO A 17 5.66 -32.68 -3.45
CA PRO A 17 5.64 -33.24 -2.10
C PRO A 17 4.54 -32.65 -1.21
N ILE A 18 4.12 -33.44 -0.20
CA ILE A 18 3.16 -33.00 0.83
C ILE A 18 3.65 -31.71 1.48
N GLY A 19 2.77 -30.70 1.55
CA GLY A 19 3.04 -29.41 2.17
C GLY A 19 3.86 -28.44 1.32
N LEU A 20 4.40 -28.86 0.17
CA LEU A 20 5.05 -27.97 -0.80
C LEU A 20 4.14 -27.60 -1.97
N THR A 21 3.10 -28.39 -2.22
CA THR A 21 2.11 -28.17 -3.27
C THR A 21 1.03 -27.16 -2.89
N ASP A 22 0.79 -26.92 -1.59
CA ASP A 22 -0.31 -26.10 -1.08
C ASP A 22 -0.35 -24.67 -1.67
N ALA A 23 0.82 -24.06 -1.88
CA ALA A 23 0.91 -22.72 -2.47
C ALA A 23 0.48 -22.72 -3.95
N ALA A 24 0.95 -23.70 -4.73
CA ALA A 24 0.54 -23.87 -6.12
C ALA A 24 -0.96 -24.19 -6.20
N GLU A 25 -1.45 -25.10 -5.36
CA GLU A 25 -2.88 -25.43 -5.29
C GLU A 25 -3.76 -24.20 -5.07
N ARG A 26 -3.43 -23.39 -4.05
CA ARG A 26 -4.18 -22.17 -3.75
C ARG A 26 -4.15 -21.22 -4.94
N ARG A 27 -2.98 -20.99 -5.54
CA ARG A 27 -2.83 -20.07 -6.68
C ARG A 27 -3.66 -20.51 -7.90
N TYR A 28 -3.62 -21.78 -8.28
CA TYR A 28 -4.40 -22.28 -9.42
C TYR A 28 -5.90 -22.33 -9.13
N ARG A 29 -6.33 -22.79 -7.95
CA ARG A 29 -7.77 -22.78 -7.56
C ARG A 29 -8.33 -21.36 -7.58
N ARG A 30 -7.54 -20.38 -7.12
CA ARG A 30 -7.91 -18.96 -7.11
C ARG A 30 -8.04 -18.34 -8.49
N ALA A 31 -7.20 -18.76 -9.42
CA ALA A 31 -7.33 -18.39 -10.83
C ALA A 31 -8.53 -19.08 -11.52
N GLY A 32 -9.39 -19.78 -10.76
CA GLY A 32 -10.60 -20.43 -11.25
C GLY A 32 -10.38 -21.85 -11.76
N ALA A 33 -9.17 -22.39 -11.69
CA ALA A 33 -8.89 -23.74 -12.17
C ALA A 33 -9.52 -24.82 -11.28
N GLN A 34 -9.84 -25.95 -11.89
CA GLN A 34 -10.18 -27.17 -11.15
C GLN A 34 -8.87 -27.87 -10.78
N VAL A 35 -8.52 -27.93 -9.51
CA VAL A 35 -7.21 -28.45 -9.08
C VAL A 35 -7.34 -29.79 -8.37
N ILE A 36 -6.67 -30.80 -8.94
CA ILE A 36 -6.37 -32.07 -8.29
C ILE A 36 -4.87 -32.11 -8.00
N SER A 37 -4.52 -32.62 -6.84
CA SER A 37 -3.13 -32.75 -6.44
C SER A 37 -2.73 -34.16 -6.12
N VAL A 38 -1.51 -34.52 -6.52
CA VAL A 38 -0.93 -35.82 -6.22
C VAL A 38 0.43 -35.66 -5.59
N GLN A 39 0.67 -36.48 -4.57
CA GLN A 39 1.83 -36.33 -3.69
C GLN A 39 2.89 -37.42 -3.91
N SER A 40 2.70 -38.27 -4.94
CA SER A 40 3.56 -39.39 -5.31
C SER A 40 3.59 -39.54 -6.84
N PRO A 41 4.74 -39.88 -7.45
CA PRO A 41 4.83 -40.09 -8.89
C PRO A 41 3.86 -41.16 -9.42
N ASP A 42 3.65 -42.22 -8.65
CA ASP A 42 2.78 -43.35 -9.04
C ASP A 42 1.28 -43.02 -8.96
N ALA A 43 0.93 -41.90 -8.32
CA ALA A 43 -0.45 -41.43 -8.25
C ALA A 43 -0.88 -40.71 -9.54
N VAL A 44 0.03 -40.45 -10.48
CA VAL A 44 -0.30 -39.93 -11.82
C VAL A 44 -0.84 -41.08 -12.68
N THR A 45 -2.16 -41.21 -12.72
CA THR A 45 -2.85 -42.25 -13.49
C THR A 45 -3.22 -41.77 -14.90
N PRO A 46 -3.43 -42.68 -15.88
CA PRO A 46 -3.89 -42.29 -17.22
C PRO A 46 -5.17 -41.44 -17.21
N VAL A 47 -6.09 -41.71 -16.28
CA VAL A 47 -7.33 -40.93 -16.11
C VAL A 47 -7.03 -39.48 -15.71
N LEU A 48 -6.04 -39.26 -14.82
CA LEU A 48 -5.63 -37.91 -14.44
C LEU A 48 -4.90 -37.20 -15.58
N VAL A 49 -4.12 -37.93 -16.37
CA VAL A 49 -3.43 -37.39 -17.56
C VAL A 49 -4.46 -36.95 -18.62
N GLU A 50 -5.50 -37.75 -18.86
CA GLU A 50 -6.59 -37.40 -19.79
C GLU A 50 -7.45 -36.24 -19.27
N TRP A 51 -7.63 -36.14 -17.96
CA TRP A 51 -8.39 -35.06 -17.34
C TRP A 51 -7.64 -33.72 -17.36
N ALA A 52 -6.32 -33.73 -17.15
CA ALA A 52 -5.52 -32.51 -16.98
C ALA A 52 -5.33 -31.74 -18.30
N GLY A 53 -5.71 -30.45 -18.30
CA GLY A 53 -5.35 -29.50 -19.36
C GLY A 53 -3.99 -28.85 -19.13
N LEU A 54 -3.53 -28.82 -17.87
CA LEU A 54 -2.22 -28.32 -17.45
C LEU A 54 -1.70 -29.20 -16.30
N ALA A 55 -0.42 -29.52 -16.32
CA ALA A 55 0.26 -30.18 -15.22
C ALA A 55 1.34 -29.26 -14.65
N VAL A 56 1.39 -29.15 -13.32
CA VAL A 56 2.31 -28.28 -12.59
C VAL A 56 3.14 -29.15 -11.69
N LEU A 57 4.45 -29.20 -11.94
CA LEU A 57 5.39 -29.94 -11.11
C LEU A 57 6.12 -28.99 -10.16
N VAL A 58 5.83 -29.13 -8.86
CA VAL A 58 6.46 -28.37 -7.79
C VAL A 58 7.64 -29.14 -7.21
N ASP A 59 8.77 -28.46 -7.00
CA ASP A 59 10.03 -29.07 -6.55
C ASP A 59 10.61 -30.07 -7.56
N ALA A 60 10.83 -29.58 -8.78
CA ALA A 60 11.42 -30.34 -9.89
C ALA A 60 12.82 -30.94 -9.60
N ALA A 61 13.48 -30.51 -8.52
CA ALA A 61 14.77 -31.02 -8.07
C ALA A 61 14.71 -32.44 -7.48
N ARG A 62 13.51 -32.96 -7.16
CA ARG A 62 13.28 -34.36 -6.76
C ARG A 62 13.02 -35.27 -7.97
N ASP A 63 13.21 -36.58 -7.79
CA ASP A 63 12.94 -37.56 -8.85
C ASP A 63 11.44 -37.76 -9.07
N TRP A 64 10.92 -37.08 -10.11
CA TRP A 64 9.57 -37.22 -10.65
C TRP A 64 9.58 -37.87 -12.04
N GLY A 65 10.64 -38.62 -12.38
CA GLY A 65 10.82 -39.25 -13.70
C GLY A 65 9.58 -40.01 -14.21
N PRO A 66 8.95 -40.87 -13.39
CA PRO A 66 7.73 -41.58 -13.79
C PRO A 66 6.55 -40.65 -14.12
N ALA A 67 6.30 -39.64 -13.29
CA ALA A 67 5.24 -38.65 -13.51
C ALA A 67 5.49 -37.82 -14.77
N ARG A 68 6.73 -37.37 -14.99
CA ARG A 68 7.14 -36.64 -16.20
C ARG A 68 6.93 -37.48 -17.45
N ALA A 69 7.33 -38.75 -17.42
CA ALA A 69 7.13 -39.67 -18.53
C ALA A 69 5.64 -39.90 -18.83
N ALA A 70 4.80 -40.03 -17.80
CA ALA A 70 3.36 -40.20 -17.96
C ALA A 70 2.67 -38.99 -18.59
N LEU A 71 3.18 -37.77 -18.36
CA LEU A 71 2.62 -36.52 -18.87
C LEU A 71 3.19 -36.08 -20.22
N ALA A 72 4.40 -36.55 -20.55
CA ALA A 72 5.13 -36.14 -21.74
C ALA A 72 4.30 -36.35 -23.01
N GLY A 73 4.15 -35.27 -23.79
CA GLY A 73 3.42 -35.29 -25.06
C GLY A 73 1.90 -35.32 -24.95
N SER A 74 1.34 -35.40 -23.74
CA SER A 74 -0.12 -35.45 -23.52
C SER A 74 -0.67 -34.19 -22.85
N VAL A 75 0.10 -33.59 -21.92
CA VAL A 75 -0.31 -32.40 -21.16
C VAL A 75 0.81 -31.36 -21.17
N MET A 76 0.47 -30.07 -21.21
CA MET A 76 1.45 -29.01 -21.00
C MET A 76 2.01 -29.11 -19.58
N LEU A 77 3.32 -29.28 -19.44
CA LEU A 77 4.00 -29.38 -18.16
C LEU A 77 4.71 -28.07 -17.83
N VAL A 78 4.38 -27.47 -16.69
CA VAL A 78 5.07 -26.31 -16.12
C VAL A 78 5.81 -26.75 -14.87
N GLU A 79 7.07 -26.34 -14.75
CA GLU A 79 7.89 -26.61 -13.58
C GLU A 79 7.95 -25.37 -12.69
N GLU A 80 7.74 -25.58 -11.40
CA GLU A 80 7.80 -24.54 -10.39
C GLU A 80 8.76 -24.93 -9.27
N GLU A 81 9.52 -23.96 -8.80
CA GLU A 81 10.36 -24.15 -7.62
C GLU A 81 9.49 -24.34 -6.38
N ALA A 82 9.95 -25.20 -5.47
CA ALA A 82 9.36 -25.29 -4.15
C ALA A 82 9.43 -23.92 -3.45
N PRO A 83 8.40 -23.51 -2.69
CA PRO A 83 8.48 -22.30 -1.88
C PRO A 83 9.74 -22.34 -1.00
N HIS A 84 10.55 -21.28 -1.05
CA HIS A 84 11.85 -21.22 -0.37
C HIS A 84 11.75 -21.16 1.17
N ALA A 85 10.55 -21.17 1.74
CA ALA A 85 10.32 -21.16 3.18
C ALA A 85 9.24 -22.18 3.56
N ALA A 86 9.59 -23.08 4.49
CA ALA A 86 8.65 -23.96 5.17
C ALA A 86 7.61 -23.22 6.05
N ARG A 87 7.56 -21.88 5.98
CA ARG A 87 6.68 -20.97 6.72
C ARG A 87 6.20 -19.86 5.79
N GLY A 88 4.98 -19.37 6.01
CA GLY A 88 4.46 -18.23 5.28
C GLY A 88 5.25 -16.95 5.56
N ARG A 89 4.94 -15.87 4.85
CA ARG A 89 5.68 -14.61 4.91
C ARG A 89 4.73 -13.43 5.03
N VAL A 90 5.26 -12.32 5.52
CA VAL A 90 4.59 -11.03 5.54
C VAL A 90 5.28 -10.08 4.56
N VAL A 91 4.48 -9.35 3.77
CA VAL A 91 4.96 -8.27 2.91
C VAL A 91 4.18 -7.00 3.25
N LEU A 92 4.84 -6.02 3.87
CA LEU A 92 4.26 -4.69 4.05
C LEU A 92 4.43 -3.93 2.74
N VAL A 93 3.32 -3.47 2.16
CA VAL A 93 3.30 -2.79 0.86
C VAL A 93 2.78 -1.37 1.02
N GLY A 94 3.59 -0.39 0.63
CA GLY A 94 3.13 0.99 0.47
C GLY A 94 2.25 1.15 -0.76
N ALA A 95 0.97 1.45 -0.52
CA ALA A 95 -0.04 1.56 -1.57
C ALA A 95 0.05 2.89 -2.35
N GLY A 96 0.80 3.86 -1.83
CA GLY A 96 0.74 5.24 -2.31
C GLY A 96 -0.49 5.99 -1.78
N PRO A 97 -0.68 7.26 -2.16
CA PRO A 97 -1.65 8.14 -1.52
C PRO A 97 -3.11 8.02 -2.01
N GLY A 98 -3.40 7.20 -3.02
CA GLY A 98 -4.80 6.98 -3.46
C GLY A 98 -5.01 6.50 -4.89
N SER A 99 -4.04 6.63 -5.81
CA SER A 99 -4.17 6.12 -7.19
C SER A 99 -3.42 4.81 -7.38
N ALA A 100 -4.07 3.82 -8.01
CA ALA A 100 -3.43 2.55 -8.38
C ALA A 100 -2.21 2.73 -9.29
N GLY A 101 -2.17 3.83 -10.06
CA GLY A 101 -0.99 4.18 -10.87
C GLY A 101 0.25 4.60 -10.05
N LEU A 102 0.10 4.77 -8.72
CA LEU A 102 1.20 5.09 -7.80
C LEU A 102 1.66 3.88 -6.99
N LEU A 103 1.06 2.70 -7.19
CA LEU A 103 1.63 1.45 -6.70
C LEU A 103 2.98 1.20 -7.37
N THR A 104 3.94 0.71 -6.60
CA THR A 104 5.20 0.24 -7.15
C THR A 104 4.97 -1.07 -7.90
N LEU A 105 5.83 -1.36 -8.88
CA LEU A 105 5.75 -2.64 -9.61
C LEU A 105 5.91 -3.85 -8.67
N ASP A 106 6.76 -3.72 -7.64
CA ASP A 106 6.92 -4.77 -6.64
C ASP A 106 5.71 -4.89 -5.72
N GLY A 107 5.05 -3.78 -5.39
CA GLY A 107 3.78 -3.80 -4.66
C GLY A 107 2.66 -4.52 -5.43
N LEU A 108 2.56 -4.27 -6.74
CA LEU A 108 1.61 -4.96 -7.62
C LEU A 108 1.90 -6.47 -7.70
N ARG A 109 3.18 -6.85 -7.85
CA ARG A 109 3.59 -8.27 -7.82
C ARG A 109 3.26 -8.93 -6.48
N ALA A 110 3.54 -8.25 -5.37
CA ALA A 110 3.23 -8.77 -4.04
C ALA A 110 1.72 -9.00 -3.84
N LEU A 111 0.87 -8.08 -4.34
CA LEU A 111 -0.58 -8.23 -4.32
C LEU A 111 -1.06 -9.41 -5.16
N ALA A 112 -0.51 -9.59 -6.37
CA ALA A 112 -0.84 -10.72 -7.23
C ALA A 112 -0.45 -12.08 -6.61
N ASP A 113 0.64 -12.12 -5.83
CA ASP A 113 1.12 -13.31 -5.13
C ASP A 113 0.46 -13.52 -3.75
N ALA A 114 -0.43 -12.63 -3.32
CA ALA A 114 -0.96 -12.64 -1.96
C ALA A 114 -1.94 -13.81 -1.72
N ASP A 115 -1.81 -14.44 -0.56
CA ASP A 115 -2.83 -15.33 -0.02
C ASP A 115 -3.91 -14.56 0.76
N VAL A 116 -3.48 -13.56 1.50
CA VAL A 116 -4.32 -12.71 2.33
C VAL A 116 -3.84 -11.27 2.17
N VAL A 117 -4.76 -10.33 1.99
CA VAL A 117 -4.46 -8.90 1.98
C VAL A 117 -5.15 -8.24 3.17
N LEU A 118 -4.36 -7.71 4.11
CA LEU A 118 -4.85 -6.85 5.18
C LEU A 118 -4.73 -5.39 4.72
N THR A 119 -5.87 -4.74 4.51
CA THR A 119 -5.93 -3.36 4.03
C THR A 119 -6.63 -2.46 5.04
N ASP A 120 -6.34 -1.15 5.01
CA ASP A 120 -7.05 -0.15 5.80
C ASP A 120 -7.61 0.96 4.89
N ARG A 121 -8.45 1.83 5.45
CA ARG A 121 -9.11 2.93 4.73
C ARG A 121 -8.15 3.85 3.97
N LEU A 122 -6.89 4.01 4.42
CA LEU A 122 -5.93 4.89 3.73
C LEU A 122 -5.25 4.19 2.55
N ALA A 123 -5.40 2.88 2.45
CA ALA A 123 -4.96 2.04 1.34
C ALA A 123 -6.07 1.78 0.31
N GLU A 124 -7.11 2.62 0.26
CA GLU A 124 -8.12 2.63 -0.82
C GLU A 124 -7.47 2.99 -2.16
N VAL A 125 -6.81 2.02 -2.76
CA VAL A 125 -6.06 2.14 -4.00
C VAL A 125 -6.76 1.29 -5.05
N GLY A 126 -7.81 1.86 -5.63
CA GLY A 126 -8.67 1.15 -6.59
C GLY A 126 -9.37 -0.06 -5.97
N ASP A 127 -9.66 -1.05 -6.82
CA ASP A 127 -10.27 -2.32 -6.40
C ASP A 127 -9.18 -3.31 -5.99
N VAL A 128 -8.94 -3.43 -4.68
CA VAL A 128 -7.94 -4.35 -4.12
C VAL A 128 -8.24 -5.81 -4.48
N ALA A 129 -9.52 -6.20 -4.60
CA ALA A 129 -9.88 -7.56 -4.98
C ALA A 129 -9.50 -7.85 -6.44
N ALA A 130 -9.59 -6.85 -7.33
CA ALA A 130 -9.10 -6.94 -8.70
C ALA A 130 -7.56 -6.98 -8.77
N LEU A 131 -6.85 -6.28 -7.88
CA LEU A 131 -5.38 -6.26 -7.83
C LEU A 131 -4.76 -7.50 -7.21
N ALA A 132 -5.50 -8.19 -6.34
CA ALA A 132 -5.08 -9.43 -5.68
C ALA A 132 -6.09 -10.54 -5.97
N PRO A 133 -6.24 -10.97 -7.24
CA PRO A 133 -7.25 -11.93 -7.63
C PRO A 133 -7.05 -13.25 -6.87
N GLY A 134 -8.04 -13.57 -6.03
CA GLY A 134 -8.07 -14.78 -5.21
C GLY A 134 -7.54 -14.64 -3.79
N ALA A 135 -6.93 -13.52 -3.40
CA ALA A 135 -6.57 -13.29 -2.02
C ALA A 135 -7.82 -13.09 -1.15
N GLU A 136 -7.78 -13.56 0.11
CA GLU A 136 -8.76 -13.13 1.11
C GLU A 136 -8.45 -11.68 1.51
N VAL A 137 -9.36 -10.75 1.20
CA VAL A 137 -9.20 -9.34 1.56
C VAL A 137 -9.86 -9.10 2.92
N ILE A 138 -9.06 -8.71 3.90
CA ILE A 138 -9.48 -8.39 5.27
C ILE A 138 -9.31 -6.88 5.47
N ASP A 139 -10.44 -6.18 5.63
CA ASP A 139 -10.44 -4.77 6.03
C ASP A 139 -10.18 -4.66 7.54
N VAL A 140 -9.02 -4.10 7.90
CA VAL A 140 -8.62 -3.83 9.28
C VAL A 140 -8.81 -2.36 9.67
N GLY A 141 -9.45 -1.57 8.80
CA GLY A 141 -9.82 -0.19 9.01
C GLY A 141 -11.02 0.01 9.95
N LYS A 142 -11.39 1.28 10.15
CA LYS A 142 -12.58 1.66 10.92
C LYS A 142 -13.82 1.45 10.06
N LEU A 143 -14.59 0.38 10.31
CA LEU A 143 -15.96 0.32 9.79
C LEU A 143 -16.82 1.39 10.48
N PRO A 144 -17.76 2.04 9.77
CA PRO A 144 -18.76 2.91 10.40
C PRO A 144 -19.49 2.16 11.52
N GLY A 145 -19.44 2.68 12.74
CA GLY A 145 -20.09 2.09 13.92
C GLY A 145 -19.31 0.98 14.66
N HIS A 146 -18.10 0.60 14.22
CA HIS A 146 -17.26 -0.37 14.92
C HIS A 146 -15.99 0.29 15.48
N HIS A 147 -15.54 -0.18 16.64
CA HIS A 147 -14.26 0.24 17.22
C HIS A 147 -13.12 -0.17 16.28
N ALA A 148 -12.10 0.69 16.17
CA ALA A 148 -10.90 0.39 15.38
C ALA A 148 -10.28 -0.93 15.85
N VAL A 149 -9.94 -1.82 14.92
CA VAL A 149 -9.13 -3.01 15.22
C VAL A 149 -7.85 -2.52 15.90
N PRO A 150 -7.57 -2.90 17.15
CA PRO A 150 -6.35 -2.50 17.82
C PRO A 150 -5.13 -2.92 17.01
N GLN A 151 -4.06 -2.15 17.04
CA GLN A 151 -2.85 -2.48 16.28
C GLN A 151 -2.33 -3.90 16.59
N THR A 152 -2.36 -4.28 17.86
CA THR A 152 -1.95 -5.60 18.33
C THR A 152 -2.80 -6.72 17.71
N GLU A 153 -4.05 -6.44 17.37
CA GLU A 153 -4.94 -7.39 16.71
C GLU A 153 -4.62 -7.51 15.21
N ILE A 154 -4.29 -6.41 14.53
CA ILE A 154 -3.79 -6.42 13.15
C ILE A 154 -2.51 -7.26 13.08
N GLU A 155 -1.58 -7.00 13.99
CA GLU A 155 -0.31 -7.73 14.13
C GLU A 155 -0.54 -9.21 14.37
N ARG A 156 -1.48 -9.57 15.27
CA ARG A 156 -1.85 -10.95 15.56
C ARG A 156 -2.39 -11.66 14.32
N ILE A 157 -3.38 -11.09 13.62
CA ILE A 157 -3.96 -11.68 12.40
C ILE A 157 -2.85 -11.90 11.36
N MET A 158 -2.03 -10.88 11.13
CA MET A 158 -0.93 -10.94 10.17
C MET A 158 0.05 -12.08 10.48
N VAL A 159 0.48 -12.20 11.75
CA VAL A 159 1.39 -13.25 12.20
C VAL A 159 0.75 -14.64 12.11
N GLU A 160 -0.48 -14.81 12.57
CA GLU A 160 -1.19 -16.09 12.56
C GLU A 160 -1.37 -16.64 11.14
N ARG A 161 -1.78 -15.77 10.20
CA ARG A 161 -1.95 -16.17 8.79
C ARG A 161 -0.61 -16.57 8.17
N ALA A 162 0.46 -15.85 8.47
CA ALA A 162 1.79 -16.21 7.97
C ALA A 162 2.32 -17.51 8.60
N LEU A 163 2.10 -17.75 9.89
CA LEU A 163 2.45 -19.00 10.55
C LEU A 163 1.67 -20.21 9.99
N ALA A 164 0.46 -19.97 9.46
CA ALA A 164 -0.31 -20.97 8.72
C ALA A 164 0.20 -21.23 7.29
N GLY A 165 1.36 -20.69 6.90
CA GLY A 165 1.96 -20.95 5.59
C GLY A 165 1.49 -20.00 4.48
N LEU A 166 0.79 -18.92 4.82
CA LEU A 166 0.23 -17.97 3.85
C LEU A 166 1.19 -16.81 3.55
N THR A 167 1.15 -16.33 2.31
CA THR A 167 1.74 -15.04 1.91
C THR A 167 0.77 -13.92 2.29
N VAL A 168 1.11 -13.18 3.33
CA VAL A 168 0.28 -12.11 3.86
C VAL A 168 0.79 -10.77 3.35
N VAL A 169 -0.03 -10.04 2.61
CA VAL A 169 0.24 -8.65 2.24
C VAL A 169 -0.45 -7.73 3.23
N ARG A 170 0.30 -6.87 3.90
CA ARG A 170 -0.23 -5.74 4.67
C ARG A 170 -0.15 -4.49 3.80
N LEU A 171 -1.26 -4.13 3.16
CA LEU A 171 -1.35 -3.00 2.24
C LEU A 171 -1.65 -1.71 3.03
N LYS A 172 -0.73 -0.74 2.98
CA LYS A 172 -0.75 0.46 3.83
C LYS A 172 -0.79 1.72 2.98
N GLY A 173 -1.65 2.67 3.33
CA GLY A 173 -1.72 3.96 2.63
C GLY A 173 -0.40 4.72 2.68
N GLY A 174 0.01 5.30 1.55
CA GLY A 174 1.28 6.02 1.42
C GLY A 174 2.49 5.10 1.50
N ASP A 175 3.36 5.35 2.48
CA ASP A 175 4.56 4.56 2.75
C ASP A 175 4.47 3.87 4.13
N PRO A 176 4.88 2.60 4.28
CA PRO A 176 4.77 1.87 5.54
C PRO A 176 5.45 2.54 6.74
N TYR A 177 6.52 3.31 6.51
CA TYR A 177 7.38 3.89 7.54
C TYR A 177 7.18 5.39 7.76
N VAL A 178 6.32 6.06 6.99
CA VAL A 178 5.97 7.47 7.24
C VAL A 178 4.64 7.55 7.99
N PHE A 179 4.71 7.59 9.32
CA PHE A 179 3.55 7.54 10.23
C PHE A 179 2.58 6.37 9.99
N GLY A 180 3.04 5.32 9.32
CA GLY A 180 2.25 4.14 8.98
C GLY A 180 2.30 3.03 10.02
N ARG A 181 3.12 3.15 11.08
CA ARG A 181 3.35 2.10 12.10
C ARG A 181 3.96 0.79 11.55
N GLY A 182 4.54 0.81 10.34
CA GLY A 182 5.14 -0.39 9.76
C GLY A 182 6.27 -1.00 10.61
N GLY A 183 6.97 -0.18 11.41
CA GLY A 183 8.01 -0.68 12.33
C GLY A 183 7.46 -1.58 13.43
N GLU A 184 6.25 -1.30 13.95
CA GLU A 184 5.59 -2.13 14.96
C GLU A 184 5.18 -3.48 14.35
N GLU A 185 4.60 -3.46 13.16
CA GLU A 185 4.18 -4.66 12.42
C GLU A 185 5.39 -5.55 12.05
N VAL A 186 6.51 -4.95 11.62
CA VAL A 186 7.77 -5.67 11.37
C VAL A 186 8.29 -6.30 12.66
N ALA A 187 8.27 -5.58 13.79
CA ALA A 187 8.72 -6.11 15.07
C ALA A 187 7.87 -7.31 15.52
N ALA A 188 6.54 -7.26 15.32
CA ALA A 188 5.65 -8.38 15.61
C ALA A 188 5.97 -9.61 14.75
N ALA A 189 6.16 -9.44 13.43
CA ALA A 189 6.51 -10.54 12.54
C ALA A 189 7.86 -11.17 12.89
N VAL A 190 8.89 -10.34 13.12
CA VAL A 190 10.24 -10.80 13.52
C VAL A 190 10.19 -11.51 14.87
N GLY A 191 9.45 -10.97 15.85
CA GLY A 191 9.27 -11.58 17.17
C GLY A 191 8.63 -12.97 17.12
N ALA A 192 7.78 -13.22 16.12
CA ALA A 192 7.16 -14.52 15.87
C ALA A 192 7.98 -15.46 14.97
N GLY A 193 9.16 -15.03 14.50
CA GLY A 193 9.98 -15.80 13.56
C GLY A 193 9.36 -15.96 12.17
N VAL A 194 8.54 -14.98 11.75
CA VAL A 194 7.94 -14.90 10.42
C VAL A 194 8.82 -14.05 9.51
N PRO A 195 9.23 -14.54 8.32
CA PRO A 195 9.91 -13.73 7.32
C PRO A 195 9.07 -12.52 6.92
N VAL A 196 9.68 -11.33 6.93
CA VAL A 196 9.01 -10.08 6.59
C VAL A 196 9.81 -9.27 5.57
N THR A 197 9.12 -8.69 4.60
CA THR A 197 9.68 -7.75 3.61
C THR A 197 8.87 -6.46 3.64
N VAL A 198 9.54 -5.32 3.45
CA VAL A 198 8.89 -4.01 3.37
C VAL A 198 9.15 -3.42 2.00
N LEU A 199 8.07 -3.18 1.25
CA LEU A 199 8.08 -2.53 -0.04
C LEU A 199 7.66 -1.07 0.14
N PRO A 200 8.52 -0.10 -0.19
CA PRO A 200 8.20 1.32 -0.01
C PRO A 200 7.07 1.74 -0.93
N GLY A 201 6.40 2.83 -0.55
CA GLY A 201 5.35 3.46 -1.34
C GLY A 201 5.59 4.95 -1.55
N VAL A 202 4.83 5.55 -2.47
CA VAL A 202 4.83 7.01 -2.61
C VAL A 202 4.19 7.62 -1.36
N SER A 203 4.98 8.23 -0.48
CA SER A 203 4.45 8.86 0.72
C SER A 203 3.54 10.04 0.37
N SER A 204 2.40 10.17 1.07
CA SER A 204 1.51 11.32 0.95
C SER A 204 2.20 12.63 1.31
N ALA A 205 3.24 12.59 2.16
CA ALA A 205 4.02 13.77 2.53
C ALA A 205 4.72 14.44 1.33
N VAL A 206 5.00 13.69 0.26
CA VAL A 206 5.68 14.19 -0.94
C VAL A 206 4.75 14.19 -2.14
N GLY A 207 4.05 13.06 -2.37
CA GLY A 207 3.21 12.90 -3.55
C GLY A 207 2.03 13.85 -3.56
N VAL A 208 1.28 13.95 -2.46
CA VAL A 208 0.02 14.72 -2.43
C VAL A 208 0.25 16.22 -2.68
N PRO A 209 1.25 16.89 -2.07
CA PRO A 209 1.63 18.24 -2.46
C PRO A 209 1.94 18.36 -3.96
N GLY A 210 2.68 17.39 -4.51
CA GLY A 210 3.03 17.33 -5.92
C GLY A 210 1.81 17.26 -6.86
N ALA A 211 0.73 16.58 -6.45
CA ALA A 211 -0.53 16.54 -7.21
C ALA A 211 -1.18 17.93 -7.35
N ALA A 212 -0.92 18.83 -6.40
CA ALA A 212 -1.32 20.24 -6.44
C ALA A 212 -0.26 21.17 -7.04
N GLY A 213 0.86 20.63 -7.53
CA GLY A 213 1.97 21.42 -8.08
C GLY A 213 2.86 22.07 -7.05
N ILE A 214 2.81 21.60 -5.80
CA ILE A 214 3.61 22.12 -4.70
C ILE A 214 4.78 21.16 -4.47
N PRO A 215 6.00 21.50 -4.91
CA PRO A 215 7.16 20.68 -4.61
C PRO A 215 7.52 20.86 -3.13
N VAL A 216 7.92 19.79 -2.45
CA VAL A 216 8.29 19.91 -1.01
C VAL A 216 9.64 20.59 -0.78
N THR A 217 10.47 20.66 -1.82
CA THR A 217 11.72 21.42 -1.86
C THR A 217 11.82 22.16 -3.19
N HIS A 218 12.48 23.32 -3.19
CA HIS A 218 12.71 24.07 -4.42
C HIS A 218 13.96 24.94 -4.27
N ARG A 219 14.87 24.86 -5.24
CA ARG A 219 16.16 25.57 -5.17
C ARG A 219 15.91 27.09 -5.06
N GLY A 220 16.56 27.73 -4.08
CA GLY A 220 16.40 29.17 -3.84
C GLY A 220 15.12 29.54 -3.08
N VAL A 221 14.30 28.55 -2.68
CA VAL A 221 13.07 28.75 -1.91
C VAL A 221 13.09 27.92 -0.63
N SER A 222 13.32 26.61 -0.74
CA SER A 222 13.40 25.70 0.40
C SER A 222 14.35 24.54 0.14
N HIS A 223 15.35 24.41 1.01
CA HIS A 223 16.36 23.34 1.00
C HIS A 223 16.12 22.29 2.09
N VAL A 224 15.11 22.49 2.93
CA VAL A 224 14.78 21.65 4.08
C VAL A 224 13.29 21.35 4.05
N VAL A 225 12.93 20.09 4.24
CA VAL A 225 11.55 19.66 4.45
C VAL A 225 11.46 18.92 5.78
N THR A 226 10.51 19.32 6.62
CA THR A 226 10.20 18.64 7.87
C THR A 226 8.80 18.07 7.81
N VAL A 227 8.67 16.75 7.97
CA VAL A 227 7.38 16.07 8.01
C VAL A 227 6.98 15.79 9.46
N ILE A 228 5.80 16.25 9.87
CA ILE A 228 5.29 16.06 11.23
C ILE A 228 3.91 15.39 11.22
N SER A 229 3.58 14.73 12.33
CA SER A 229 2.21 14.32 12.63
C SER A 229 1.49 15.42 13.39
N GLY A 230 0.35 15.84 12.88
CA GLY A 230 -0.59 16.73 13.56
C GLY A 230 -1.69 15.98 14.30
N HIS A 231 -1.55 14.67 14.57
CA HIS A 231 -2.56 13.89 15.28
C HIS A 231 -2.76 14.38 16.73
N VAL A 232 -1.70 14.90 17.33
CA VAL A 232 -1.72 15.57 18.64
C VAL A 232 -1.38 17.05 18.45
N PRO A 233 -1.83 17.94 19.35
CA PRO A 233 -1.46 19.35 19.30
C PRO A 233 0.06 19.55 19.26
N LEU A 234 0.51 20.52 18.45
CA LEU A 234 1.92 20.86 18.33
C LEU A 234 2.37 21.64 19.57
N GLU A 235 3.28 21.06 20.34
CA GLU A 235 3.87 21.69 21.52
C GLU A 235 4.76 22.89 21.15
N ASP A 236 4.73 23.96 21.95
CA ASP A 236 5.45 25.22 21.69
C ASP A 236 6.95 25.03 21.45
N HIS A 237 7.61 24.12 22.18
CA HIS A 237 9.04 23.87 21.98
C HIS A 237 9.35 23.31 20.58
N ARG A 238 8.46 22.48 20.02
CA ARG A 238 8.57 21.96 18.65
C ARG A 238 8.20 23.03 17.63
N ALA A 239 7.16 23.82 17.90
CA ALA A 239 6.77 24.93 17.04
C ALA A 239 7.89 25.95 16.89
N THR A 240 8.54 26.34 17.99
CA THR A 240 9.73 27.21 17.99
C THR A 240 10.87 26.61 17.18
N ALA A 241 11.15 25.31 17.33
CA ALA A 241 12.20 24.65 16.56
C ALA A 241 11.89 24.65 15.04
N LEU A 242 10.63 24.44 14.65
CA LEU A 242 10.21 24.50 13.25
C LEU A 242 10.33 25.92 12.68
N ALA A 243 9.91 26.94 13.43
CA ALA A 243 10.03 28.33 13.01
C ALA A 243 11.50 28.76 12.85
N GLN A 244 12.38 28.32 13.75
CA GLN A 244 13.81 28.60 13.68
C GLN A 244 14.54 27.85 12.56
N LEU A 245 14.18 26.58 12.31
CA LEU A 245 14.76 25.79 11.24
C LEU A 245 14.38 26.36 9.86
N GLY A 246 13.14 26.84 9.73
CA GLY A 246 12.59 27.32 8.46
C GLY A 246 12.42 26.21 7.41
N GLY A 247 12.18 26.62 6.17
CA GLY A 247 11.94 25.72 5.05
C GLY A 247 10.47 25.30 4.93
N THR A 248 10.25 24.08 4.44
CA THR A 248 8.91 23.53 4.20
C THR A 248 8.48 22.64 5.37
N VAL A 249 7.31 22.89 5.93
CA VAL A 249 6.69 21.98 6.90
C VAL A 249 5.53 21.25 6.21
N VAL A 250 5.56 19.92 6.26
CA VAL A 250 4.45 19.07 5.80
C VAL A 250 3.81 18.41 7.00
N VAL A 251 2.51 18.64 7.20
CA VAL A 251 1.75 18.09 8.32
C VAL A 251 0.81 17.00 7.81
N LEU A 252 1.03 15.78 8.32
CA LEU A 252 0.13 14.64 8.11
C LEU A 252 -0.82 14.50 9.29
N MET A 253 -2.03 14.01 9.06
CA MET A 253 -3.06 13.80 10.10
C MET A 253 -3.41 15.07 10.91
N GLY A 254 -3.20 16.26 10.32
CA GLY A 254 -3.31 17.53 11.03
C GLY A 254 -4.66 18.23 10.97
N MET A 255 -5.63 17.76 10.18
CA MET A 255 -6.87 18.52 9.92
C MET A 255 -7.66 18.87 11.18
N ASN A 256 -7.80 17.93 12.12
CA ASN A 256 -8.51 18.19 13.38
C ASN A 256 -7.76 19.18 14.30
N ASN A 257 -6.45 19.32 14.10
CA ASN A 257 -5.59 20.20 14.88
C ASN A 257 -5.06 21.37 14.05
N LEU A 258 -5.66 21.69 12.89
CA LEU A 258 -5.15 22.75 12.02
C LEU A 258 -5.12 24.10 12.72
N VAL A 259 -6.20 24.47 13.42
CA VAL A 259 -6.30 25.71 14.20
C VAL A 259 -5.21 25.78 15.28
N PRO A 260 -5.06 24.80 16.21
CA PRO A 260 -4.02 24.86 17.23
C PRO A 260 -2.60 24.78 16.66
N ILE A 261 -2.37 24.05 15.56
CA ILE A 261 -1.06 23.98 14.89
C ILE A 261 -0.68 25.35 14.32
N ALA A 262 -1.59 26.00 13.57
CA ALA A 262 -1.35 27.33 13.01
C ALA A 262 -1.07 28.35 14.11
N ALA A 263 -1.91 28.39 15.15
CA ALA A 263 -1.74 29.29 16.28
C ALA A 263 -0.43 29.05 17.06
N ALA A 264 0.03 27.80 17.19
CA ALA A 264 1.31 27.49 17.81
C ALA A 264 2.49 27.98 16.97
N LEU A 265 2.47 27.73 15.66
CA LEU A 265 3.53 28.20 14.76
C LEU A 265 3.63 29.73 14.71
N GLU A 266 2.49 30.42 14.63
CA GLU A 266 2.44 31.89 14.67
C GLU A 266 3.00 32.45 15.99
N ARG A 267 2.50 31.95 17.13
CA ARG A 267 2.98 32.36 18.46
C ARG A 267 4.48 32.14 18.63
N CYS A 268 5.02 31.09 18.01
CA CYS A 268 6.43 30.72 18.10
C CYS A 268 7.32 31.36 17.02
N GLY A 269 6.79 32.30 16.23
CA GLY A 269 7.58 33.20 15.38
C GLY A 269 7.52 32.93 13.88
N LEU A 270 6.62 32.06 13.41
CA LEU A 270 6.34 31.93 11.98
C LEU A 270 5.36 33.03 11.53
N ASP A 271 5.63 33.69 10.41
CA ASP A 271 4.78 34.80 9.92
C ASP A 271 3.38 34.27 9.53
N ALA A 272 2.32 34.98 9.93
CA ALA A 272 0.94 34.66 9.56
C ALA A 272 0.71 34.72 8.04
N ASP A 273 1.52 35.50 7.32
CA ASP A 273 1.50 35.60 5.85
C ASP A 273 2.30 34.48 5.16
N THR A 274 2.94 33.58 5.92
CA THR A 274 3.64 32.41 5.36
C THR A 274 2.68 31.59 4.48
N PRO A 275 3.00 31.34 3.21
CA PRO A 275 2.13 30.58 2.32
C PRO A 275 1.81 29.19 2.88
N ALA A 276 0.55 28.80 2.80
CA ALA A 276 0.10 27.51 3.29
C ALA A 276 -1.00 26.92 2.40
N ALA A 277 -1.07 25.59 2.32
CA ALA A 277 -2.07 24.89 1.54
C ALA A 277 -2.55 23.62 2.23
N VAL A 278 -3.80 23.24 1.93
CA VAL A 278 -4.36 21.92 2.22
C VAL A 278 -4.67 21.23 0.90
N VAL A 279 -4.17 20.01 0.74
CA VAL A 279 -4.51 19.13 -0.39
C VAL A 279 -5.25 17.92 0.15
N GLU A 280 -6.55 17.87 -0.10
CA GLU A 280 -7.48 16.84 0.34
C GLU A 280 -7.64 15.75 -0.74
N ARG A 281 -7.67 14.48 -0.33
CA ARG A 281 -7.87 13.31 -1.20
C ARG A 281 -6.96 13.34 -2.45
N GLY A 282 -5.67 13.62 -2.25
CA GLY A 282 -4.70 13.71 -3.34
C GLY A 282 -4.67 12.49 -4.25
N PHE A 283 -4.52 12.71 -5.57
CA PHE A 283 -4.58 11.71 -6.64
C PHE A 283 -5.90 10.95 -6.82
N THR A 284 -6.96 11.34 -6.12
CA THR A 284 -8.32 10.84 -6.39
C THR A 284 -9.06 11.76 -7.37
N PRO A 285 -10.17 11.29 -7.97
CA PRO A 285 -11.09 12.16 -8.71
C PRO A 285 -11.60 13.34 -7.88
N ASP A 286 -11.79 13.14 -6.57
CA ASP A 286 -12.36 14.10 -5.63
C ASP A 286 -11.32 15.01 -4.94
N GLN A 287 -10.11 15.09 -5.50
CA GLN A 287 -9.04 15.93 -4.97
C GLN A 287 -9.46 17.40 -4.92
N ARG A 288 -9.25 18.07 -3.78
CA ARG A 288 -9.40 19.52 -3.62
C ARG A 288 -8.12 20.13 -3.06
N SER A 289 -7.76 21.30 -3.56
CA SER A 289 -6.60 22.06 -3.09
C SER A 289 -7.04 23.44 -2.65
N LEU A 290 -6.79 23.77 -1.38
CA LEU A 290 -7.05 25.08 -0.80
C LEU A 290 -5.71 25.76 -0.53
N VAL A 291 -5.52 26.97 -1.04
CA VAL A 291 -4.29 27.75 -0.89
C VAL A 291 -4.60 29.07 -0.19
N GLY A 292 -3.76 29.44 0.76
CA GLY A 292 -3.83 30.69 1.51
C GLY A 292 -2.53 30.94 2.24
N THR A 293 -2.63 31.46 3.46
CA THR A 293 -1.51 31.71 4.38
C THR A 293 -1.73 30.99 5.70
N LEU A 294 -0.70 30.91 6.54
CA LEU A 294 -0.77 30.31 7.87
C LEU A 294 -1.96 30.83 8.68
N GLY A 295 -2.18 32.15 8.69
CA GLY A 295 -3.26 32.79 9.44
C GLY A 295 -4.65 32.67 8.80
N THR A 296 -4.74 32.45 7.48
CA THR A 296 -6.04 32.41 6.77
C THR A 296 -6.54 30.99 6.49
N LEU A 297 -5.62 30.01 6.41
CA LEU A 297 -5.92 28.64 6.02
C LEU A 297 -6.93 27.94 6.93
N PRO A 298 -6.89 28.07 8.28
CA PRO A 298 -7.89 27.44 9.14
C PRO A 298 -9.33 27.90 8.82
N GLY A 299 -9.53 29.20 8.65
CA GLY A 299 -10.84 29.74 8.27
C GLY A 299 -11.28 29.35 6.87
N LEU A 300 -10.33 29.22 5.92
CA LEU A 300 -10.63 28.73 4.57
C LEU A 300 -11.11 27.28 4.58
N VAL A 301 -10.42 26.41 5.33
CA VAL A 301 -10.78 24.99 5.51
C VAL A 301 -12.17 24.82 6.10
N GLU A 302 -12.51 25.61 7.13
CA GLU A 302 -13.83 25.59 7.76
C GLU A 302 -14.93 26.00 6.77
N ARG A 303 -14.78 27.14 6.09
CA ARG A 303 -15.77 27.65 5.12
C ARG A 303 -16.01 26.69 3.95
N ARG A 304 -14.96 25.96 3.53
CA ARG A 304 -15.02 25.04 2.39
C ARG A 304 -15.34 23.59 2.78
N GLY A 305 -15.45 23.30 4.09
CA GLY A 305 -15.70 21.97 4.60
C GLY A 305 -14.65 20.95 4.13
N ALA A 306 -13.37 21.31 4.14
CA ALA A 306 -12.29 20.37 3.84
C ALA A 306 -12.08 19.40 5.01
N ALA A 307 -11.95 18.12 4.72
CA ALA A 307 -11.87 17.06 5.71
C ALA A 307 -10.67 16.13 5.47
N SER A 308 -10.50 15.15 6.36
CA SER A 308 -9.48 14.10 6.18
C SER A 308 -9.94 13.06 5.15
N PRO A 309 -9.03 12.40 4.41
CA PRO A 309 -7.58 12.57 4.46
C PRO A 309 -7.10 13.80 3.67
N ALA A 310 -6.19 14.57 4.27
CA ALA A 310 -5.56 15.71 3.64
C ALA A 310 -4.13 15.93 4.15
N VAL A 311 -3.31 16.58 3.33
CA VAL A 311 -1.93 16.98 3.64
C VAL A 311 -1.88 18.49 3.70
N ILE A 312 -1.34 19.03 4.80
CA ILE A 312 -1.11 20.47 4.95
C ILE A 312 0.36 20.75 4.62
N VAL A 313 0.61 21.79 3.84
CA VAL A 313 1.96 22.25 3.49
C VAL A 313 2.09 23.71 3.89
N ILE A 314 3.15 24.06 4.60
CA ILE A 314 3.43 25.43 5.07
C ILE A 314 4.84 25.80 4.60
N GLY A 315 4.96 26.94 3.94
CA GLY A 315 6.22 27.49 3.43
C GLY A 315 6.13 28.02 2.01
N GLU A 316 7.14 28.79 1.61
CA GLU A 316 7.19 29.51 0.32
C GLU A 316 7.02 28.63 -0.93
N VAL A 317 7.28 27.33 -0.83
CA VAL A 317 7.06 26.38 -1.94
C VAL A 317 5.61 26.31 -2.41
N VAL A 318 4.65 26.68 -1.57
CA VAL A 318 3.21 26.71 -1.91
C VAL A 318 2.93 27.63 -3.11
N ARG A 319 3.70 28.72 -3.28
CA ARG A 319 3.55 29.65 -4.41
C ARG A 319 3.79 29.00 -5.77
N GLN A 320 4.49 27.86 -5.81
CA GLN A 320 4.72 27.12 -7.06
C GLN A 320 3.42 26.53 -7.64
N SER A 321 2.38 26.37 -6.83
CA SER A 321 1.05 25.95 -7.31
C SER A 321 0.46 26.92 -8.36
N GLU A 322 0.76 28.22 -8.28
CA GLU A 322 0.32 29.21 -9.28
C GLU A 322 0.96 28.97 -10.65
N VAL A 323 2.23 28.55 -10.68
CA VAL A 323 2.92 28.15 -11.91
C VAL A 323 2.25 26.90 -12.48
N TRP A 324 1.94 25.92 -11.62
CA TRP A 324 1.30 24.67 -11.99
C TRP A 324 -0.11 24.87 -12.58
N ALA A 325 -0.89 25.81 -12.05
CA ALA A 325 -2.22 26.14 -12.58
C ALA A 325 -2.20 26.70 -14.01
N ARG A 326 -1.07 27.25 -14.46
CA ARG A 326 -0.94 27.80 -15.83
C ARG A 326 -0.62 26.76 -16.89
N ARG A 327 -0.42 25.49 -16.52
CA ARG A 327 -0.12 24.43 -17.50
C ARG A 327 -1.35 24.11 -18.36
N ALA A 328 -1.11 23.64 -19.59
CA ALA A 328 -2.18 23.15 -20.45
C ALA A 328 -2.91 21.97 -19.78
N GLY A 329 -4.25 22.05 -19.69
CA GLY A 329 -5.08 21.01 -19.06
C GLY A 329 -5.03 20.97 -17.54
N ALA A 330 -4.62 22.06 -16.87
CA ALA A 330 -4.69 22.15 -15.41
C ALA A 330 -6.13 22.00 -14.91
N ARG A 331 -6.32 21.24 -13.82
CA ARG A 331 -7.53 21.34 -12.98
C ARG A 331 -7.48 22.71 -12.29
N GLU A 332 -8.60 23.43 -12.24
CA GLU A 332 -8.68 24.73 -11.56
C GLU A 332 -8.21 24.61 -10.11
N LEU A 333 -7.25 25.46 -9.71
CA LEU A 333 -6.95 25.69 -8.30
C LEU A 333 -7.96 26.72 -7.79
N GLU A 334 -8.65 26.42 -6.70
CA GLU A 334 -9.45 27.44 -6.00
C GLU A 334 -8.50 28.36 -5.21
N VAL A 335 -7.93 29.36 -5.90
CA VAL A 335 -7.12 30.41 -5.30
C VAL A 335 -8.06 31.50 -4.80
N VAL A 336 -8.03 31.81 -3.50
CA VAL A 336 -8.81 32.90 -2.91
C VAL A 336 -7.83 34.00 -2.51
N GLY A 337 -7.96 35.16 -3.15
CA GLY A 337 -7.26 36.40 -2.77
C GLY A 337 -7.86 37.08 -1.56
#